data_AF-A0A352XQH0-F1
#
_entry.id   AF-A0A352XQH0-F1
#
_cell.length_a   1.000
_cell.length_b   1.000
_cell.length_c   1.000
_cell.angle_alpha   90.00
_cell.angle_beta   90.00
_cell.angle_gamma   90.00
#
_symmetry.space_group_name_H-M   'P 1'
#
loop_
_entity.id
_entity.type
_entity.pdbx_description
1 polymer ?
#
loop_
_entity_poly.entity_id
_entity_poly.type
_entity_poly.pdbx_seq_one_letter_code
_entity_poly.pdbx_strand_id
1 'polypeptide(L)' 'CYIGNDSGITHLSSMLGIPTIALFGPTDPTIWRPVGPYVTVIHEQDLKHVVVETVLKSVLLHLKP' A
#
# COMPACT_ATOMS: atom_id res chain seq x y z
N CYS A 1 9.51 -4.68 -3.91
CA CYS A 1 8.41 -3.89 -3.32
C CYS A 1 7.50 -3.42 -4.45
N TYR A 2 6.19 -3.57 -4.31
CA TYR A 2 5.16 -3.02 -5.19
C TYR A 2 4.46 -1.84 -4.50
N ILE A 3 4.07 -0.82 -5.27
CA ILE A 3 3.30 0.33 -4.80
C ILE A 3 2.12 0.49 -5.76
N GLY A 4 0.90 0.57 -5.24
CA GLY A 4 -0.30 0.74 -6.05
C GLY A 4 -1.45 1.32 -5.25
N ASN A 5 -2.48 1.79 -5.95
CA ASN A 5 -3.74 2.22 -5.35
C ASN A 5 -4.62 1.02 -4.97
N ASP A 6 -5.80 1.27 -4.41
CA ASP A 6 -6.85 0.25 -4.25
C ASP A 6 -7.24 -0.34 -5.63
N SER A 7 -6.62 -1.47 -6.01
CA SER A 7 -6.77 -2.11 -7.32
C SER A 7 -6.45 -3.62 -7.25
N GLY A 8 -7.01 -4.41 -8.16
CA GLY A 8 -6.78 -5.86 -8.22
C GLY A 8 -5.30 -6.26 -8.33
N ILE A 9 -4.46 -5.45 -8.97
CA ILE A 9 -3.01 -5.72 -9.07
C ILE A 9 -2.34 -5.56 -7.70
N THR A 10 -2.78 -4.58 -6.89
CA THR A 10 -2.33 -4.41 -5.52
C THR A 10 -2.69 -5.62 -4.66
N HIS A 11 -3.91 -6.14 -4.80
CA HIS A 11 -4.31 -7.38 -4.13
C HIS A 11 -3.45 -8.58 -4.57
N LEU A 12 -3.27 -8.77 -5.88
CA LEU A 12 -2.45 -9.85 -6.42
C LEU A 12 -1.01 -9.79 -5.90
N SER A 13 -0.40 -8.60 -5.89
CA SER A 13 0.97 -8.42 -5.39
C SER A 13 1.11 -8.87 -3.92
N SER A 14 0.15 -8.50 -3.08
CA SER A 14 0.17 -8.86 -1.66
C SER A 14 0.01 -10.37 -1.44
N MET A 15 -0.83 -11.01 -2.25
CA MET A 15 -1.10 -12.45 -2.14
C MET A 15 0.09 -13.30 -2.59
N LEU A 16 0.93 -12.77 -3.49
CA LEU A 16 2.20 -13.37 -3.88
C LEU A 16 3.31 -13.18 -2.83
N GLY A 17 3.01 -12.55 -1.68
CA GLY A 17 4.00 -12.28 -0.64
C GLY A 17 5.02 -11.22 -1.02
N ILE A 18 4.74 -10.41 -2.04
CA ILE A 18 5.58 -9.26 -2.39
C ILE A 18 5.32 -8.18 -1.32
N PRO A 19 6.36 -7.49 -0.81
CA PRO A 19 6.15 -6.28 -0.02
C PRO A 19 5.31 -5.27 -0.80
N THR A 20 4.13 -4.96 -0.28
CA THR A 20 3.09 -4.19 -0.97
C THR A 20 2.69 -2.98 -0.15
N ILE A 21 2.81 -1.81 -0.76
CA ILE A 21 2.28 -0.55 -0.22
C ILE A 21 1.02 -0.20 -1.00
N ALA A 22 -0.11 -0.19 -0.31
CA ALA A 22 -1.42 0.11 -0.87
C ALA A 22 -1.84 1.54 -0.47
N LEU A 23 -2.07 2.38 -1.49
CA LEU A 23 -2.52 3.76 -1.33
C LEU A 23 -4.05 3.81 -1.43
N PHE A 24 -4.70 4.11 -0.32
CA PHE A 24 -6.16 4.23 -0.24
C PHE A 24 -6.57 5.70 -0.25
N GLY A 25 -7.56 5.97 -1.09
CA GLY A 25 -8.25 7.26 -1.19
C GLY A 25 -9.56 7.23 -0.41
N PRO A 26 -10.70 7.56 -1.03
CA PRO A 26 -12.01 7.56 -0.35
C PRO A 26 -12.56 6.16 -0.03
N THR A 27 -11.92 5.08 -0.48
CA THR A 27 -12.36 3.70 -0.21
C THR A 27 -11.85 3.24 1.15
N ASP A 28 -12.71 2.54 1.91
CA ASP A 28 -12.39 2.14 3.28
C ASP A 28 -11.43 0.92 3.31
N PRO A 29 -10.18 1.09 3.77
CA PRO A 29 -9.22 -0.01 3.85
C PRO A 29 -9.57 -1.05 4.93
N THR A 30 -10.46 -0.75 5.88
CA THR A 30 -10.93 -1.76 6.85
C THR A 30 -11.75 -2.86 6.17
N ILE A 31 -12.35 -2.55 5.01
CA ILE A 31 -13.12 -3.48 4.18
C ILE A 31 -12.25 -4.05 3.06
N TRP A 32 -11.49 -3.20 2.37
CA TRP A 32 -10.88 -3.54 1.07
C TRP A 32 -9.37 -3.69 1.08
N ARG A 33 -8.66 -3.59 2.23
CA ARG A 33 -7.20 -3.70 2.19
C ARG A 33 -6.70 -5.05 1.61
N PRO A 34 -5.58 -5.04 0.86
CA PRO A 34 -4.92 -6.27 0.44
C PRO A 34 -4.55 -7.17 1.61
N VAL A 35 -4.64 -8.49 1.40
CA VAL A 35 -4.28 -9.51 2.39
C VAL A 35 -2.99 -10.16 1.95
N GLY A 36 -1.97 -10.11 2.81
CA GLY A 36 -0.67 -10.69 2.54
C GLY A 36 0.28 -10.51 3.72
N PRO A 37 1.42 -11.21 3.72
CA PRO A 37 2.37 -11.20 4.83
C PRO A 37 3.08 -9.84 5.03
N TYR A 38 3.21 -9.04 3.97
CA TYR A 38 3.99 -7.80 3.97
C TYR A 38 3.21 -6.64 3.35
N VAL A 39 2.10 -6.25 3.99
CA VAL A 39 1.22 -5.17 3.52
C VAL A 39 1.35 -3.93 4.40
N THR A 40 1.56 -2.78 3.77
CA THR A 40 1.43 -1.46 4.39
C THR A 40 0.31 -0.70 3.70
N VAL A 41 -0.63 -0.18 4.48
CA VAL A 41 -1.72 0.68 3.97
C VAL A 41 -1.38 2.13 4.34
N ILE A 42 -1.41 3.02 3.35
CA ILE A 42 -1.38 4.46 3.54
C ILE A 42 -2.73 4.98 3.05
N HIS A 43 -3.48 5.65 3.92
CA HIS A 43 -4.85 6.08 3.63
C HIS A 43 -4.98 7.58 3.86
N GLU A 44 -5.54 8.26 2.86
CA GLU A 44 -5.95 9.67 2.94
C GLU A 44 -7.29 9.83 2.21
N GLN A 45 -8.20 10.66 2.72
CA GLN A 45 -9.52 10.85 2.09
C GLN A 45 -9.40 11.38 0.65
N ASP A 46 -8.43 12.27 0.41
CA ASP A 46 -8.00 12.70 -0.92
C ASP A 46 -6.54 12.31 -1.11
N LEU A 47 -6.27 11.44 -2.08
CA LEU A 47 -4.91 10.95 -2.38
C LEU A 47 -3.93 12.07 -2.69
N LYS A 48 -4.39 13.26 -3.10
CA LYS A 48 -3.52 14.43 -3.30
C LYS A 48 -2.80 14.89 -2.03
N HIS A 49 -3.32 14.53 -0.86
CA HIS A 49 -2.70 14.84 0.43
C HIS A 49 -1.70 13.78 0.89
N VAL A 50 -1.57 12.66 0.18
CA VAL A 50 -0.54 11.66 0.48
C VAL A 50 0.84 12.27 0.24
N VAL A 51 1.59 12.41 1.32
CA VAL A 51 2.95 12.94 1.29
C VAL A 51 3.91 11.89 0.71
N VAL A 52 4.67 12.26 -0.33
CA VAL A 52 5.60 11.35 -1.03
C VAL A 52 6.64 10.77 -0.08
N GLU A 53 7.14 11.58 0.86
CA GLU A 53 8.11 11.15 1.87
C GLU A 53 7.58 10.03 2.78
N THR A 54 6.27 10.01 3.07
CA THR A 54 5.64 8.93 3.83
C THR A 54 5.65 7.61 3.05
N VAL A 55 5.40 7.68 1.75
CA VAL A 55 5.48 6.52 0.85
C VAL A 55 6.92 6.03 0.75
N LEU A 56 7.89 6.93 0.53
CA LEU A 56 9.31 6.59 0.43
C LEU A 56 9.85 5.94 1.72
N LYS A 57 9.48 6.46 2.90
CA LYS A 57 9.85 5.83 4.19
C LYS A 57 9.33 4.40 4.27
N SER A 58 8.10 4.17 3.84
CA SER A 58 7.50 2.82 3.83
C SER A 58 8.22 1.88 2.86
N VAL A 59 8.62 2.36 1.69
CA VAL A 59 9.42 1.58 0.73
C VAL A 59 10.76 1.19 1.35
N LEU A 60 11.46 2.14 1.98
CA LEU A 60 12.75 1.88 2.60
C LEU A 60 12.67 0.86 3.74
N LEU A 61 11.56 0.80 4.48
CA LEU A 61 11.34 -0.25 5.50
C LEU A 61 11.28 -1.65 4.89
N HIS A 62 10.68 -1.80 3.70
CA HIS A 62 10.56 -3.07 2.99
C HIS A 62 11.82 -3.48 2.20
N LEU A 63 12.77 -2.56 2.00
CA LEU A 63 14.03 -2.82 1.27
C LEU A 63 15.24 -3.01 2.18
N LYS A 64 15.10 -2.78 3.49
CA LYS A 64 16.18 -3.10 4.43
C LYS A 64 16.39 -4.62 4.45
N PRO A 65 17.65 -5.08 4.38
CA PRO A 65 17.99 -6.51 4.40
C PRO A 65 17.59 -7.19 5.72
#